data_AF-A0A7W9BTS1-F1
#
_entry.id   AF-A0A7W9BTS1-F1
#
_cell.length_a   1.000
_cell.length_b   1.000
_cell.length_c   1.000
_cell.angle_alpha   90.00
_cell.angle_beta   90.00
_cell.angle_gamma   90.00
#
_symmetry.space_group_name_H-M   'P 1'
#
loop_
_entity.id
_entity.type
_entity.pdbx_description
1 polymer ?
#
loop_
_entity_poly.entity_id
_entity_poly.type
_entity_poly.pdbx_seq_one_letter_code
_entity_poly.pdbx_strand_id
1 'polypeptide(L)'
;MTSFKSILLLGSALALAGCGADDVASPGEGVIIQPTPTPTPTPTPTPTPTPTPTTGPATGCPTGTTDVGTIGSYRSCRVPGLITGSLTLPRRAGTAYELNGRVDVGVDLGGAGNAAGGSSATLTVEPGALVYANTTNADNDYMVVNRGSRIVADGTESLPIIFTSEQNVRGTATDDSQGQWGGIIMSGRAPISNCNATVAGGAVNCEAVVEGTGNALYGGNVATDSSGVFRYVQIRYSGTVISANNELQGLTLGGVGSGTAIDHVQIHNSSDDGIEVFGGRANMRYLIVTGADDDSLDTDVGYQGFIQFVIAAQKPTNTQTDNYVMEIDSNGSEDALPRQFGRISNFTFIHTSTATNAAIRLRGGADFTFVNGIVVSPTACLNTVASNSATDPSTIRAANTALEDQGPPVFNSVSFACASSFAETTQTGVTVTNAQQAAFFNAGSNNLAMATSTLASLYVNGANETARPAFNAASLNPTGTSFLVTTNYIGAVRDANDGWFRSWSCNSNRAQFGASSSACTALPTT
;
A
#
# COMPACT_ATOMS: atom_id res chain seq x y z
N MET A 1 -14.95 67.66 -23.12
CA MET A 1 -16.32 67.69 -22.56
C MET A 1 -16.66 66.24 -22.19
N THR A 2 -16.34 65.84 -20.96
CA THR A 2 -17.30 65.58 -19.84
C THR A 2 -18.16 64.34 -20.12
N SER A 3 -18.17 63.24 -19.36
CA SER A 3 -18.06 63.00 -17.90
C SER A 3 -17.73 61.50 -17.71
N PHE A 4 -16.69 61.05 -17.00
CA PHE A 4 -16.49 60.92 -15.54
C PHE A 4 -17.58 60.19 -14.73
N LYS A 5 -17.21 58.95 -14.34
CA LYS A 5 -17.29 58.23 -13.05
C LYS A 5 -18.57 58.26 -12.20
N SER A 6 -19.03 57.06 -11.81
CA SER A 6 -19.43 56.58 -10.45
C SER A 6 -19.93 55.13 -10.65
N ILE A 7 -19.67 54.11 -9.82
CA ILE A 7 -20.00 53.91 -8.40
C ILE A 7 -19.21 52.69 -7.90
N LEU A 8 -18.46 52.80 -6.80
CA LEU A 8 -18.21 51.70 -5.84
C LEU A 8 -17.48 52.26 -4.61
N LEU A 9 -18.20 52.40 -3.49
CA LEU A 9 -17.72 52.39 -2.08
C LEU A 9 -18.75 53.08 -1.19
N LEU A 10 -19.29 52.35 -0.20
CA LEU A 10 -19.49 52.77 1.20
C LEU A 10 -20.50 51.86 1.90
N GLY A 11 -20.20 51.47 3.14
CA GLY A 11 -21.21 50.94 4.05
C GLY A 11 -20.70 50.12 5.24
N SER A 12 -19.86 50.70 6.11
CA SER A 12 -19.64 50.21 7.47
C SER A 12 -20.30 51.18 8.46
N ALA A 13 -20.81 50.63 9.57
CA ALA A 13 -21.31 51.29 10.79
C ALA A 13 -22.82 51.59 10.88
N LEU A 14 -23.47 50.86 11.81
CA LEU A 14 -24.60 51.35 12.62
C LEU A 14 -24.44 50.83 14.06
N ALA A 15 -24.80 51.70 15.02
CA ALA A 15 -24.66 51.54 16.47
C ALA A 15 -26.01 51.72 17.19
N LEU A 16 -26.18 51.15 18.39
CA LEU A 16 -26.94 51.66 19.57
C LEU A 16 -26.94 50.57 20.67
N ALA A 17 -26.27 50.72 21.83
CA ALA A 17 -26.56 51.50 23.04
C ALA A 17 -27.51 50.82 24.06
N GLY A 18 -27.01 50.68 25.30
CA GLY A 18 -27.77 50.38 26.52
C GLY A 18 -26.90 50.60 27.78
N CYS A 19 -27.21 51.64 28.57
CA CYS A 19 -26.75 51.90 29.95
C CYS A 19 -27.41 50.91 30.95
N GLY A 20 -27.03 50.70 32.22
CA GLY A 20 -26.08 51.31 33.19
C GLY A 20 -25.91 50.34 34.39
N ALA A 21 -24.78 50.39 35.13
CA ALA A 21 -24.52 50.99 36.45
C ALA A 21 -25.01 50.19 37.68
N ASP A 22 -24.07 49.74 38.54
CA ASP A 22 -24.06 50.02 40.00
C ASP A 22 -22.76 49.59 40.71
N ASP A 23 -22.31 50.51 41.57
CA ASP A 23 -21.47 50.45 42.77
C ASP A 23 -19.92 50.32 42.78
N VAL A 24 -19.38 51.34 43.47
CA VAL A 24 -17.99 51.58 43.88
C VAL A 24 -17.88 51.22 45.37
N ALA A 25 -16.90 50.39 45.74
CA ALA A 25 -16.48 50.25 47.13
C ALA A 25 -14.95 50.27 47.24
N SER A 26 -14.47 51.28 47.97
CA SER A 26 -13.09 51.41 48.48
C SER A 26 -12.90 50.51 49.70
N PRO A 27 -11.68 50.01 49.93
CA PRO A 27 -11.22 49.95 51.30
C PRO A 27 -9.81 50.56 51.46
N GLY A 28 -9.75 51.62 52.25
CA GLY A 28 -9.20 51.57 53.60
C GLY A 28 -7.70 51.29 53.76
N GLU A 29 -7.03 52.22 54.44
CA GLU A 29 -5.67 52.08 54.95
C GLU A 29 -5.50 50.92 55.97
N GLY A 30 -4.35 50.25 55.87
CA GLY A 30 -3.50 49.94 57.03
C GLY A 30 -3.65 48.59 57.72
N VAL A 31 -2.81 47.61 57.32
CA VAL A 31 -2.13 46.69 58.24
C VAL A 31 -0.73 46.39 57.68
N ILE A 32 0.34 46.72 58.42
CA ILE A 32 1.70 46.24 58.12
C ILE A 32 1.76 44.75 58.48
N ILE A 33 1.73 43.88 57.48
CA ILE A 33 2.05 42.46 57.63
C ILE A 33 3.54 42.29 57.33
N GLN A 34 4.32 41.92 58.34
CA GLN A 34 5.72 41.54 58.19
C GLN A 34 5.81 40.30 57.27
N PRO A 35 6.68 40.27 56.24
CA PRO A 35 6.70 39.18 55.28
C PRO A 35 7.06 37.85 55.98
N THR A 36 6.16 36.88 55.85
CA THR A 36 6.40 35.49 56.23
C THR A 36 7.64 34.98 55.48
N PRO A 37 8.59 34.29 56.13
CA PRO A 37 9.76 33.75 55.46
C PRO A 37 9.33 32.86 54.30
N THR A 38 9.96 33.07 53.14
CA THR A 38 9.74 32.30 51.92
C THR A 38 9.88 30.81 52.26
N PRO A 39 8.86 29.97 52.00
CA PRO A 39 9.00 28.53 52.18
C PRO A 39 10.12 28.02 51.27
N THR A 40 11.02 27.22 51.85
CA THR A 40 12.08 26.54 51.12
C THR A 40 11.50 25.83 49.90
N PRO A 41 12.09 25.97 48.70
CA PRO A 41 11.58 25.32 47.50
C PRO A 41 11.41 23.82 47.75
N THR A 42 10.21 23.31 47.47
CA THR A 42 9.96 21.87 47.44
C THR A 42 10.98 21.22 46.51
N PRO A 43 11.69 20.17 46.94
CA PRO A 43 12.64 19.49 46.07
C PRO A 43 11.92 19.06 44.80
N THR A 44 12.48 19.43 43.65
CA THR A 44 12.07 18.93 42.34
C THR A 44 11.85 17.42 42.45
N PRO A 45 10.70 16.87 42.02
CA PRO A 45 10.54 15.42 42.02
C PRO A 45 11.70 14.84 41.22
N THR A 46 12.49 13.99 41.88
CA THR A 46 13.53 13.22 41.21
C THR A 46 12.88 12.57 39.99
N PRO A 47 13.41 12.77 38.76
CA PRO A 47 12.88 12.08 37.60
C PRO A 47 12.84 10.60 37.94
N THR A 48 11.66 9.99 37.81
CA THR A 48 11.55 8.53 37.85
C THR A 48 12.61 8.00 36.89
N PRO A 49 13.54 7.14 37.34
CA PRO A 49 14.57 6.63 36.45
C PRO A 49 13.87 6.05 35.23
N THR A 50 14.18 6.59 34.04
CA THR A 50 13.83 5.92 32.79
C THR A 50 14.34 4.50 32.93
N PRO A 51 13.48 3.47 32.91
CA PRO A 51 13.94 2.11 33.04
C PRO A 51 15.00 1.90 31.97
N THR A 52 16.22 1.59 32.39
CA THR A 52 17.28 1.16 31.50
C THR A 52 16.68 0.08 30.59
N PRO A 53 16.81 0.18 29.25
CA PRO A 53 16.34 -0.86 28.36
C PRO A 53 16.93 -2.17 28.86
N THR A 54 16.10 -3.06 29.41
CA THR A 54 16.54 -4.39 29.75
C THR A 54 16.92 -5.04 28.44
N THR A 55 18.22 -5.19 28.22
CA THR A 55 18.76 -5.96 27.10
C THR A 55 18.32 -7.41 27.30
N GLY A 56 17.33 -7.87 26.54
CA GLY A 56 16.87 -9.25 26.55
C GLY A 56 15.34 -9.40 26.55
N PRO A 57 14.86 -10.66 26.60
CA PRO A 57 13.45 -10.98 26.51
C PRO A 57 12.60 -10.31 27.59
N ALA A 58 11.42 -9.82 27.22
CA ALA A 58 10.43 -9.34 28.19
C ALA A 58 10.05 -10.44 29.20
N THR A 59 9.65 -10.01 30.41
CA THR A 59 9.33 -10.91 31.53
C THR A 59 8.11 -11.83 31.30
N GLY A 60 7.26 -11.52 30.32
CA GLY A 60 6.09 -12.32 29.98
C GLY A 60 5.32 -11.67 28.84
N CYS A 61 4.15 -12.21 28.50
CA CYS A 61 3.37 -11.75 27.36
C CYS A 61 2.21 -10.82 27.73
N PRO A 62 1.83 -9.86 26.85
CA PRO A 62 0.63 -9.06 27.03
C PRO A 62 -0.65 -9.89 27.07
N THR A 63 -1.70 -9.34 27.67
CA THR A 63 -3.03 -9.96 27.72
C THR A 63 -3.53 -10.30 26.31
N GLY A 64 -4.14 -11.46 26.15
CA GLY A 64 -4.64 -11.95 24.87
C GLY A 64 -3.61 -12.68 24.02
N THR A 65 -2.37 -12.83 24.50
CA THR A 65 -1.32 -13.63 23.86
C THR A 65 -0.76 -14.69 24.81
N THR A 66 -0.16 -15.73 24.26
CA THR A 66 0.40 -16.86 25.04
C THR A 66 1.92 -16.82 25.01
N ASP A 67 2.56 -16.93 26.17
CA ASP A 67 4.01 -17.07 26.27
C ASP A 67 4.46 -18.44 25.78
N VAL A 68 5.28 -18.46 24.73
CA VAL A 68 5.83 -19.69 24.12
C VAL A 68 7.36 -19.74 24.22
N GLY A 69 7.93 -19.01 25.19
CA GLY A 69 9.35 -18.98 25.45
C GLY A 69 10.05 -17.79 24.79
N THR A 70 11.28 -18.00 24.34
CA THR A 70 12.13 -16.93 23.83
C THR A 70 12.64 -17.24 22.43
N ILE A 71 12.72 -16.21 21.59
CA ILE A 71 13.28 -16.27 20.24
C ILE A 71 14.29 -15.13 20.08
N GLY A 72 15.57 -15.48 19.86
CA GLY A 72 16.65 -14.50 19.84
C GLY A 72 16.68 -13.69 21.14
N SER A 73 16.58 -12.36 21.02
CA SER A 73 16.53 -11.41 22.14
C SER A 73 15.12 -11.12 22.66
N TYR A 74 14.08 -11.81 22.17
CA TYR A 74 12.68 -11.48 22.45
C TYR A 74 11.96 -12.58 23.23
N ARG A 75 10.99 -12.16 24.01
CA ARG A 75 9.89 -13.00 24.51
C ARG A 75 8.93 -13.23 23.36
N SER A 76 8.70 -14.49 23.02
CA SER A 76 7.73 -14.85 21.98
C SER A 76 6.32 -14.94 22.57
N CYS A 77 5.42 -14.12 22.01
CA CYS A 77 4.04 -14.01 22.44
C CYS A 77 3.10 -14.42 21.32
N ARG A 78 2.65 -15.66 21.38
CA ARG A 78 1.76 -16.24 20.37
C ARG A 78 0.41 -15.56 20.35
N VAL A 79 0.04 -15.10 19.16
CA VAL A 79 -1.28 -14.56 18.83
C VAL A 79 -2.27 -15.73 18.71
N PRO A 80 -3.51 -15.61 19.21
CA PRO A 80 -4.53 -16.63 19.01
C PRO A 80 -4.80 -16.89 17.52
N GLY A 81 -4.97 -18.15 17.12
CA GLY A 81 -5.30 -18.50 15.73
C GLY A 81 -6.64 -17.91 15.25
N LEU A 82 -7.55 -17.59 16.18
CA LEU A 82 -8.76 -16.83 15.90
C LEU A 82 -8.89 -15.68 16.91
N ILE A 83 -8.89 -14.46 16.41
CA ILE A 83 -9.14 -13.24 17.19
C ILE A 83 -10.63 -12.92 17.11
N THR A 84 -11.30 -12.88 18.27
CA THR A 84 -12.69 -12.44 18.39
C THR A 84 -12.75 -11.17 19.23
N GLY A 85 -13.55 -10.19 18.81
CA GLY A 85 -13.58 -8.87 19.47
C GLY A 85 -12.30 -8.07 19.23
N SER A 86 -11.74 -7.45 20.26
CA SER A 86 -10.55 -6.59 20.12
C SER A 86 -9.32 -7.23 20.75
N LEU A 87 -8.21 -7.25 19.99
CA LEU A 87 -6.88 -7.61 20.48
C LEU A 87 -5.91 -6.48 20.16
N THR A 88 -5.06 -6.12 21.11
CA THR A 88 -3.97 -5.15 20.90
C THR A 88 -2.63 -5.83 21.10
N LEU A 89 -1.73 -5.67 20.14
CA LEU A 89 -0.33 -6.07 20.21
C LEU A 89 0.50 -4.81 20.55
N PRO A 90 0.74 -4.52 21.84
CA PRO A 90 1.40 -3.28 22.24
C PRO A 90 2.87 -3.22 21.86
N ARG A 91 3.42 -2.02 21.69
CA ARG A 91 4.87 -1.88 21.55
C ARG A 91 5.52 -2.14 22.92
N ARG A 92 6.30 -3.22 23.03
CA ARG A 92 7.01 -3.57 24.26
C ARG A 92 8.43 -4.05 23.98
N ALA A 93 9.40 -3.43 24.65
CA ALA A 93 10.79 -3.81 24.54
C ALA A 93 11.01 -5.29 24.89
N GLY A 94 11.76 -5.99 24.04
CA GLY A 94 12.04 -7.41 24.19
C GLY A 94 10.83 -8.32 23.95
N THR A 95 9.78 -7.87 23.25
CA THR A 95 8.63 -8.69 22.85
C THR A 95 8.55 -8.83 21.33
N ALA A 96 8.26 -10.05 20.86
CA ALA A 96 7.91 -10.34 19.47
C ALA A 96 6.63 -11.18 19.45
N TYR A 97 5.71 -10.89 18.54
CA TYR A 97 4.41 -11.57 18.44
C TYR A 97 4.47 -12.68 17.41
N GLU A 98 4.12 -13.90 17.80
CA GLU A 98 4.20 -15.06 16.93
C GLU A 98 2.85 -15.36 16.26
N LEU A 99 2.86 -15.45 14.93
CA LEU A 99 1.84 -16.10 14.12
C LEU A 99 2.22 -17.58 13.98
N ASN A 100 1.27 -18.49 14.20
CA ASN A 100 1.51 -19.93 14.16
C ASN A 100 0.34 -20.62 13.45
N GLY A 101 0.59 -21.06 12.23
CA GLY A 101 -0.41 -21.42 11.24
C GLY A 101 -1.18 -20.18 10.76
N ARG A 102 -2.39 -20.43 10.26
CA ARG A 102 -3.34 -19.37 9.91
C ARG A 102 -3.82 -18.61 11.14
N VAL A 103 -3.78 -17.28 11.09
CA VAL A 103 -4.37 -16.37 12.08
C VAL A 103 -5.53 -15.59 11.45
N ASP A 104 -6.73 -15.80 11.94
CA ASP A 104 -7.95 -15.11 11.50
C ASP A 104 -8.30 -13.93 12.42
N VAL A 105 -8.43 -12.73 11.84
CA VAL A 105 -9.04 -11.57 12.51
C VAL A 105 -10.54 -11.60 12.25
N GLY A 106 -11.27 -12.09 13.24
CA GLY A 106 -12.72 -12.30 13.19
C GLY A 106 -13.13 -13.45 12.28
N VAL A 107 -14.43 -13.70 12.22
CA VAL A 107 -15.06 -14.71 11.36
C VAL A 107 -15.84 -13.96 10.28
N ASP A 108 -15.67 -14.39 9.03
CA ASP A 108 -16.27 -13.78 7.84
C ASP A 108 -17.75 -13.43 8.03
N LEU A 109 -18.08 -12.14 7.86
CA LEU A 109 -19.45 -11.63 7.92
C LEU A 109 -20.15 -11.62 6.54
N GLY A 110 -19.50 -12.11 5.49
CA GLY A 110 -20.04 -12.12 4.13
C GLY A 110 -20.10 -10.74 3.49
N GLY A 111 -20.39 -10.70 2.19
CA GLY A 111 -20.53 -9.44 1.45
C GLY A 111 -21.62 -8.51 2.00
N ALA A 112 -22.68 -9.07 2.59
CA ALA A 112 -23.75 -8.31 3.26
C ALA A 112 -23.37 -7.82 4.68
N GLY A 113 -22.32 -8.36 5.29
CA GLY A 113 -21.90 -8.00 6.65
C GLY A 113 -22.74 -8.59 7.79
N ASN A 114 -23.49 -9.65 7.55
CA ASN A 114 -24.39 -10.28 8.52
C ASN A 114 -24.50 -11.82 8.38
N ALA A 115 -23.47 -12.47 7.83
CA ALA A 115 -23.45 -13.92 7.68
C ALA A 115 -23.66 -14.63 9.03
N ALA A 116 -24.44 -15.71 9.02
CA ALA A 116 -24.68 -16.51 10.20
C ALA A 116 -23.38 -17.15 10.71
N GLY A 117 -23.07 -16.98 12.00
CA GLY A 117 -21.82 -17.44 12.58
C GLY A 117 -20.62 -16.50 12.34
N GLY A 118 -20.79 -15.44 11.54
CA GLY A 118 -19.80 -14.38 11.39
C GLY A 118 -19.63 -13.55 12.66
N SER A 119 -18.44 -12.98 12.85
CA SER A 119 -18.08 -12.20 14.04
C SER A 119 -16.99 -11.19 13.70
N SER A 120 -17.30 -9.90 13.79
CA SER A 120 -16.31 -8.84 13.57
C SER A 120 -15.24 -8.84 14.65
N ALA A 121 -14.01 -8.58 14.27
CA ALA A 121 -12.91 -8.32 15.19
C ALA A 121 -12.07 -7.10 14.78
N THR A 122 -11.27 -6.60 15.71
CA THR A 122 -10.26 -5.58 15.44
C THR A 122 -8.94 -6.02 16.05
N LEU A 123 -7.92 -6.17 15.20
CA LEU A 123 -6.54 -6.34 15.61
C LEU A 123 -5.83 -4.99 15.55
N THR A 124 -5.40 -4.47 16.69
CA THR A 124 -4.55 -3.28 16.76
C THR A 124 -3.10 -3.70 16.94
N VAL A 125 -2.21 -3.23 16.07
CA VAL A 125 -0.77 -3.44 16.17
C VAL A 125 -0.13 -2.08 16.40
N GLU A 126 0.44 -1.86 17.58
CA GLU A 126 0.97 -0.54 17.94
C GLU A 126 2.27 -0.20 17.19
N PRO A 127 2.56 1.10 16.96
CA PRO A 127 3.78 1.54 16.28
C PRO A 127 5.07 0.89 16.80
N GLY A 128 5.80 0.25 15.89
CA GLY A 128 7.06 -0.43 16.20
C GLY A 128 6.94 -1.80 16.84
N ALA A 129 5.75 -2.38 16.91
CA ALA A 129 5.60 -3.79 17.25
C ALA A 129 6.27 -4.68 16.18
N LEU A 130 6.84 -5.80 16.64
CA LEU A 130 7.45 -6.84 15.82
C LEU A 130 6.55 -8.07 15.83
N VAL A 131 6.07 -8.47 14.65
CA VAL A 131 5.29 -9.68 14.42
C VAL A 131 6.08 -10.62 13.53
N TYR A 132 6.11 -11.92 13.87
CA TYR A 132 6.83 -12.92 13.09
C TYR A 132 6.02 -14.21 12.90
N ALA A 133 6.26 -14.92 11.81
CA ALA A 133 5.68 -16.22 11.51
C ALA A 133 6.57 -17.40 11.98
N ASN A 134 5.97 -18.40 12.63
CA ASN A 134 6.63 -19.61 13.14
C ASN A 134 6.82 -20.69 12.06
N THR A 135 7.95 -20.68 11.39
CA THR A 135 8.21 -21.59 10.28
C THR A 135 8.57 -23.03 10.70
N THR A 136 8.41 -23.39 11.97
CA THR A 136 8.77 -24.73 12.49
C THR A 136 7.56 -25.65 12.66
N ASN A 137 6.35 -25.12 12.46
CA ASN A 137 5.14 -25.92 12.44
C ASN A 137 4.90 -26.54 11.06
N ALA A 138 3.95 -27.48 10.97
CA ALA A 138 3.64 -28.18 9.72
C ALA A 138 2.65 -27.43 8.83
N ASP A 139 2.01 -26.39 9.37
CA ASP A 139 1.02 -25.56 8.68
C ASP A 139 1.73 -24.36 8.02
N ASN A 140 1.05 -23.72 7.07
CA ASN A 140 1.51 -22.47 6.51
C ASN A 140 1.12 -21.30 7.43
N ASP A 141 2.07 -20.42 7.73
CA ASP A 141 1.83 -19.23 8.56
C ASP A 141 1.40 -18.04 7.72
N TYR A 142 0.20 -17.50 7.96
CA TYR A 142 -0.30 -16.29 7.30
C TYR A 142 -1.43 -15.67 8.13
N MET A 143 -1.74 -14.40 7.86
CA MET A 143 -2.83 -13.68 8.52
C MET A 143 -3.96 -13.37 7.54
N VAL A 144 -5.21 -13.56 7.96
CA VAL A 144 -6.41 -13.17 7.22
C VAL A 144 -7.22 -12.17 8.04
N VAL A 145 -7.42 -10.97 7.50
CA VAL A 145 -8.41 -10.02 8.01
C VAL A 145 -9.72 -10.28 7.28
N ASN A 146 -10.63 -11.02 7.93
CA ASN A 146 -11.88 -11.45 7.32
C ASN A 146 -12.86 -10.28 7.07
N ARG A 147 -13.79 -10.44 6.13
CA ARG A 147 -14.77 -9.40 5.80
C ARG A 147 -15.56 -8.97 7.03
N GLY A 148 -15.67 -7.65 7.21
CA GLY A 148 -16.31 -7.02 8.36
C GLY A 148 -15.42 -6.88 9.61
N SER A 149 -14.20 -7.41 9.58
CA SER A 149 -13.16 -7.18 10.58
C SER A 149 -12.16 -6.11 10.13
N ARG A 150 -11.28 -5.70 11.05
CA ARG A 150 -10.29 -4.64 10.81
C ARG A 150 -8.93 -4.96 11.38
N ILE A 151 -7.89 -4.50 10.71
CA ILE A 151 -6.56 -4.33 11.27
C ILE A 151 -6.24 -2.83 11.40
N VAL A 152 -5.69 -2.43 12.54
CA VAL A 152 -5.17 -1.09 12.79
C VAL A 152 -3.68 -1.25 13.06
N ALA A 153 -2.91 -1.35 11.98
CA ALA A 153 -1.46 -1.31 11.99
C ALA A 153 -1.03 0.09 11.56
N ASP A 154 -1.03 1.02 12.52
CA ASP A 154 -0.82 2.44 12.26
C ASP A 154 0.54 2.88 12.83
N GLY A 155 1.61 2.45 12.18
CA GLY A 155 2.98 2.79 12.53
C GLY A 155 3.30 4.26 12.34
N THR A 156 4.57 4.61 12.55
CA THR A 156 5.07 5.98 12.27
C THR A 156 6.40 5.90 11.55
N GLU A 157 6.84 7.03 10.97
CA GLU A 157 8.14 7.10 10.29
C GLU A 157 9.29 6.56 11.18
N SER A 158 9.30 6.92 12.46
CA SER A 158 10.32 6.49 13.42
C SER A 158 10.08 5.11 14.04
N LEU A 159 8.85 4.59 13.96
CA LEU A 159 8.43 3.34 14.59
C LEU A 159 7.59 2.52 13.61
N PRO A 160 8.19 2.03 12.50
CA PRO A 160 7.48 1.19 11.55
C PRO A 160 7.11 -0.15 12.20
N ILE A 161 5.94 -0.69 11.86
CA ILE A 161 5.54 -2.04 12.25
C ILE A 161 6.20 -3.03 11.31
N ILE A 162 6.75 -4.13 11.83
CA ILE A 162 7.44 -5.14 11.04
C ILE A 162 6.72 -6.47 11.18
N PHE A 163 6.29 -7.03 10.05
CA PHE A 163 5.86 -8.40 9.89
C PHE A 163 6.94 -9.18 9.14
N THR A 164 7.40 -10.30 9.71
CA THR A 164 8.54 -11.05 9.15
C THR A 164 8.52 -12.54 9.49
N SER A 165 9.59 -13.26 9.19
CA SER A 165 9.77 -14.68 9.47
C SER A 165 10.57 -14.93 10.75
N GLU A 166 10.42 -16.13 11.32
CA GLU A 166 11.27 -16.62 12.40
C GLU A 166 12.77 -16.56 12.06
N GLN A 167 13.16 -16.87 10.82
CA GLN A 167 14.55 -16.81 10.36
C GLN A 167 15.10 -15.39 10.44
N ASN A 168 14.30 -14.37 10.13
CA ASN A 168 14.75 -12.99 10.31
C ASN A 168 14.97 -12.67 11.79
N VAL A 169 14.07 -13.12 12.69
CA VAL A 169 14.22 -12.94 14.15
C VAL A 169 15.43 -13.65 14.72
N ARG A 170 15.79 -14.82 14.17
CA ARG A 170 17.00 -15.56 14.55
C ARG A 170 18.29 -15.02 13.92
N GLY A 171 18.20 -14.06 13.01
CA GLY A 171 19.35 -13.50 12.29
C GLY A 171 19.94 -14.45 11.25
N THR A 172 19.15 -15.41 10.76
CA THR A 172 19.56 -16.35 9.70
C THR A 172 19.01 -16.00 8.32
N ALA A 173 18.09 -15.04 8.23
CA ALA A 173 17.66 -14.49 6.94
C ALA A 173 18.77 -13.65 6.29
N THR A 174 18.85 -13.73 4.96
CA THR A 174 19.76 -12.98 4.11
C THR A 174 18.96 -12.14 3.11
N ASP A 175 19.64 -11.29 2.35
CA ASP A 175 19.01 -10.54 1.25
C ASP A 175 18.51 -11.41 0.09
N ASP A 176 18.77 -12.72 0.10
CA ASP A 176 18.25 -13.68 -0.87
C ASP A 176 17.19 -14.62 -0.26
N SER A 177 16.87 -14.45 1.03
CA SER A 177 15.76 -15.15 1.65
C SER A 177 14.42 -14.65 1.11
N GLN A 178 13.46 -15.55 0.97
CA GLN A 178 12.07 -15.33 0.52
C GLN A 178 11.26 -16.61 0.82
N GLY A 179 9.93 -16.56 0.68
CA GLY A 179 9.06 -17.73 0.82
C GLY A 179 9.03 -18.35 2.22
N GLN A 180 9.31 -17.54 3.24
CA GLN A 180 9.44 -18.03 4.62
C GLN A 180 8.10 -18.04 5.35
N TRP A 181 7.09 -17.33 4.85
CA TRP A 181 5.71 -17.34 5.36
C TRP A 181 4.75 -16.78 4.30
N GLY A 182 3.44 -16.83 4.53
CA GLY A 182 2.42 -16.51 3.53
C GLY A 182 1.89 -15.08 3.53
N GLY A 183 2.51 -14.15 4.26
CA GLY A 183 2.10 -12.74 4.22
C GLY A 183 0.73 -12.44 4.86
N ILE A 184 0.09 -11.38 4.37
CA ILE A 184 -1.14 -10.82 4.93
C ILE A 184 -2.21 -10.69 3.87
N ILE A 185 -3.39 -11.23 4.16
CA ILE A 185 -4.58 -11.12 3.34
C ILE A 185 -5.58 -10.18 4.02
N MET A 186 -6.05 -9.18 3.28
CA MET A 186 -7.18 -8.34 3.68
C MET A 186 -8.39 -8.64 2.79
N SER A 187 -9.42 -9.23 3.38
CA SER A 187 -10.68 -9.51 2.70
C SER A 187 -11.71 -8.43 3.03
N GLY A 188 -12.13 -7.68 2.02
CA GLY A 188 -13.16 -6.66 2.11
C GLY A 188 -14.45 -7.04 1.40
N ARG A 189 -15.43 -6.13 1.50
CA ARG A 189 -16.78 -6.28 0.93
C ARG A 189 -17.03 -5.39 -0.30
N ALA A 190 -15.99 -4.81 -0.87
CA ALA A 190 -16.12 -3.98 -2.07
C ALA A 190 -16.31 -4.83 -3.34
N PRO A 191 -16.88 -4.25 -4.40
CA PRO A 191 -17.16 -4.95 -5.65
C PRO A 191 -15.93 -5.61 -6.30
N ILE A 192 -16.16 -6.82 -6.81
CA ILE A 192 -15.26 -7.58 -7.67
C ILE A 192 -16.03 -7.98 -8.94
N SER A 193 -15.33 -8.25 -10.04
CA SER A 193 -15.96 -8.64 -11.31
C SER A 193 -16.30 -10.13 -11.38
N ASN A 194 -15.41 -10.99 -10.88
CA ASN A 194 -15.52 -12.44 -11.03
C ASN A 194 -16.02 -13.06 -9.72
N CYS A 195 -17.07 -13.89 -9.80
CA CYS A 195 -17.72 -14.51 -8.65
C CYS A 195 -17.60 -16.05 -8.73
N ASN A 196 -17.48 -16.71 -7.57
CA ASN A 196 -17.47 -18.18 -7.44
C ASN A 196 -18.86 -18.83 -7.62
N ALA A 197 -19.90 -18.02 -7.83
CA ALA A 197 -21.27 -18.42 -8.09
C ALA A 197 -21.81 -17.69 -9.33
N THR A 198 -22.88 -18.22 -9.93
CA THR A 198 -23.54 -17.59 -11.09
C THR A 198 -24.38 -16.38 -10.66
N VAL A 199 -23.71 -15.29 -10.32
CA VAL A 199 -24.30 -14.00 -9.95
C VAL A 199 -23.60 -12.88 -10.71
N ALA A 200 -24.24 -11.72 -10.83
CA ALA A 200 -23.60 -10.57 -11.46
C ALA A 200 -22.44 -10.06 -10.58
N GLY A 201 -21.34 -9.65 -11.21
CA GLY A 201 -20.26 -8.97 -10.51
C GLY A 201 -20.76 -7.69 -9.84
N GLY A 202 -20.12 -7.34 -8.71
CA GLY A 202 -20.58 -6.28 -7.81
C GLY A 202 -21.90 -6.55 -7.08
N ALA A 203 -22.53 -7.73 -7.21
CA ALA A 203 -23.64 -8.12 -6.35
C ALA A 203 -23.19 -8.35 -4.90
N VAL A 204 -24.13 -8.23 -3.94
CA VAL A 204 -23.84 -8.43 -2.51
C VAL A 204 -23.28 -9.82 -2.18
N ASN A 205 -23.66 -10.83 -2.96
CA ASN A 205 -23.21 -12.20 -2.86
C ASN A 205 -22.24 -12.60 -3.99
N CYS A 206 -21.70 -11.63 -4.74
CA CYS A 206 -20.54 -11.89 -5.58
C CYS A 206 -19.31 -11.95 -4.68
N GLU A 207 -18.73 -13.13 -4.60
CA GLU A 207 -17.53 -13.37 -3.80
C GLU A 207 -16.61 -14.37 -4.49
N ALA A 208 -15.35 -14.37 -4.10
CA ALA A 208 -14.35 -15.32 -4.55
C ALA A 208 -13.46 -15.73 -3.36
N VAL A 209 -12.67 -16.77 -3.54
CA VAL A 209 -11.73 -17.29 -2.55
C VAL A 209 -10.34 -16.81 -2.93
N VAL A 210 -9.60 -16.21 -2.00
CA VAL A 210 -8.18 -15.91 -2.23
C VAL A 210 -7.46 -17.22 -2.53
N GLU A 211 -6.68 -17.23 -3.59
CA GLU A 211 -6.04 -18.44 -4.10
C GLU A 211 -5.20 -19.18 -3.06
N GLY A 212 -5.12 -20.51 -3.24
CA GLY A 212 -4.52 -21.46 -2.30
C GLY A 212 -5.16 -21.56 -0.90
N THR A 213 -5.88 -20.55 -0.40
CA THR A 213 -6.38 -20.54 0.99
C THR A 213 -7.53 -21.52 1.26
N GLY A 214 -8.27 -21.88 0.20
CA GLY A 214 -9.44 -22.76 0.24
C GLY A 214 -10.72 -22.14 0.83
N ASN A 215 -10.62 -21.10 1.67
CA ASN A 215 -11.79 -20.52 2.35
C ASN A 215 -11.65 -19.04 2.80
N ALA A 216 -10.60 -18.30 2.43
CA ALA A 216 -10.55 -16.86 2.70
C ALA A 216 -11.40 -16.12 1.65
N LEU A 217 -12.68 -15.91 1.95
CA LEU A 217 -13.62 -15.26 1.03
C LEU A 217 -13.47 -13.73 1.02
N TYR A 218 -13.61 -13.13 -0.15
CA TYR A 218 -13.64 -11.68 -0.37
C TYR A 218 -14.74 -11.29 -1.37
N GLY A 219 -15.08 -10.00 -1.43
CA GLY A 219 -16.09 -9.47 -2.34
C GLY A 219 -17.43 -9.15 -1.66
N GLY A 220 -18.24 -8.37 -2.37
CA GLY A 220 -19.53 -7.84 -1.94
C GLY A 220 -19.90 -6.64 -2.78
N ASN A 221 -20.74 -5.74 -2.27
CA ASN A 221 -21.21 -4.54 -2.98
C ASN A 221 -20.96 -3.22 -2.24
N VAL A 222 -20.08 -3.22 -1.22
CA VAL A 222 -19.83 -2.07 -0.34
C VAL A 222 -18.53 -1.39 -0.74
N ALA A 223 -18.57 -0.53 -1.76
CA ALA A 223 -17.39 0.18 -2.29
C ALA A 223 -16.61 1.01 -1.24
N THR A 224 -17.28 1.44 -0.18
CA THR A 224 -16.74 2.25 0.93
C THR A 224 -16.38 1.42 2.17
N ASP A 225 -16.34 0.09 2.05
CA ASP A 225 -15.92 -0.80 3.14
C ASP A 225 -14.51 -0.43 3.64
N SER A 226 -14.23 -0.78 4.89
CA SER A 226 -12.95 -0.48 5.54
C SER A 226 -12.44 -1.70 6.28
N SER A 227 -11.31 -2.23 5.81
CA SER A 227 -10.51 -3.25 6.46
C SER A 227 -9.54 -2.64 7.50
N GLY A 228 -9.57 -1.32 7.69
CA GLY A 228 -8.84 -0.59 8.72
C GLY A 228 -7.73 0.33 8.19
N VAL A 229 -6.61 0.39 8.91
CA VAL A 229 -5.46 1.25 8.64
C VAL A 229 -4.20 0.40 8.60
N PHE A 230 -3.43 0.55 7.53
CA PHE A 230 -2.17 -0.13 7.30
C PHE A 230 -1.13 0.88 6.84
N ARG A 231 -0.41 1.43 7.82
CA ARG A 231 0.49 2.57 7.60
C ARG A 231 1.84 2.43 8.29
N TYR A 232 2.91 2.80 7.59
CA TYR A 232 4.30 2.59 8.01
C TYR A 232 4.56 1.14 8.41
N VAL A 233 4.27 0.22 7.48
CA VAL A 233 4.39 -1.21 7.68
C VAL A 233 5.43 -1.81 6.74
N GLN A 234 6.21 -2.75 7.25
CA GLN A 234 7.09 -3.59 6.47
C GLN A 234 6.62 -5.05 6.53
N ILE A 235 6.50 -5.70 5.38
CA ILE A 235 6.29 -7.14 5.23
C ILE A 235 7.55 -7.69 4.57
N ARG A 236 8.24 -8.61 5.24
CA ARG A 236 9.53 -9.14 4.80
C ARG A 236 9.48 -10.65 4.63
N TYR A 237 10.04 -11.16 3.54
CA TYR A 237 10.31 -12.58 3.28
C TYR A 237 9.05 -13.47 3.15
N SER A 238 7.95 -12.92 2.63
CA SER A 238 6.69 -13.62 2.33
C SER A 238 6.81 -14.53 1.08
N GLY A 239 5.71 -15.15 0.63
CA GLY A 239 5.70 -15.96 -0.61
C GLY A 239 5.54 -17.47 -0.43
N THR A 240 5.21 -18.01 0.75
CA THR A 240 5.24 -19.48 0.95
C THR A 240 4.28 -20.21 0.01
N VAL A 241 4.73 -21.34 -0.54
CA VAL A 241 3.89 -22.25 -1.35
C VAL A 241 2.87 -22.91 -0.44
N ILE A 242 1.58 -22.61 -0.62
CA ILE A 242 0.51 -23.18 0.21
C ILE A 242 -0.21 -24.37 -0.44
N SER A 243 -0.19 -24.44 -1.77
CA SER A 243 -0.48 -25.66 -2.54
C SER A 243 0.31 -25.64 -3.85
N ALA A 244 0.31 -26.73 -4.62
CA ALA A 244 1.07 -26.77 -5.87
C ALA A 244 0.65 -25.62 -6.81
N ASN A 245 1.61 -24.79 -7.22
CA ASN A 245 1.41 -23.57 -8.03
C ASN A 245 0.46 -22.55 -7.39
N ASN A 246 0.40 -22.49 -6.06
CA ASN A 246 -0.28 -21.42 -5.34
C ASN A 246 0.64 -20.99 -4.20
N GLU A 247 1.30 -19.88 -4.41
CA GLU A 247 2.10 -19.17 -3.45
C GLU A 247 1.23 -18.04 -2.86
N LEU A 248 1.60 -17.50 -1.68
CA LEU A 248 0.86 -16.38 -1.08
C LEU A 248 1.70 -15.12 -1.05
N GLN A 249 1.03 -13.99 -1.26
CA GLN A 249 1.74 -12.75 -1.60
C GLN A 249 2.30 -12.04 -0.38
N GLY A 250 3.01 -10.94 -0.59
CA GLY A 250 3.36 -10.04 0.50
C GLY A 250 2.11 -9.45 1.15
N LEU A 251 1.35 -8.68 0.37
CA LEU A 251 0.07 -8.12 0.78
C LEU A 251 -0.99 -8.43 -0.28
N THR A 252 -1.99 -9.22 0.09
CA THR A 252 -3.14 -9.51 -0.75
C THR A 252 -4.33 -8.64 -0.36
N LEU A 253 -4.93 -7.95 -1.32
CA LEU A 253 -6.11 -7.11 -1.13
C LEU A 253 -7.30 -7.68 -1.92
N GLY A 254 -8.10 -8.53 -1.28
CA GLY A 254 -9.31 -9.08 -1.89
C GLY A 254 -10.52 -8.18 -1.61
N GLY A 255 -11.09 -7.54 -2.63
CA GLY A 255 -12.32 -6.76 -2.49
C GLY A 255 -12.24 -5.66 -1.42
N VAL A 256 -11.06 -5.07 -1.19
CA VAL A 256 -10.85 -4.07 -0.14
C VAL A 256 -11.49 -2.74 -0.54
N GLY A 257 -12.28 -2.15 0.35
CA GLY A 257 -13.00 -0.90 0.06
C GLY A 257 -12.16 0.37 0.24
N SER A 258 -12.67 1.46 -0.34
CA SER A 258 -12.05 2.79 -0.33
C SER A 258 -11.97 3.45 1.05
N GLY A 259 -12.66 2.90 2.06
CA GLY A 259 -12.54 3.32 3.44
C GLY A 259 -11.30 2.75 4.16
N THR A 260 -10.51 1.91 3.49
CA THR A 260 -9.25 1.36 4.02
C THR A 260 -8.10 2.32 3.70
N ALA A 261 -7.27 2.64 4.69
CA ALA A 261 -6.09 3.47 4.49
C ALA A 261 -4.84 2.61 4.34
N ILE A 262 -4.19 2.69 3.17
CA ILE A 262 -2.94 1.99 2.85
C ILE A 262 -1.89 3.04 2.43
N ASP A 263 -0.90 3.26 3.28
CA ASP A 263 0.01 4.41 3.17
C ASP A 263 1.39 4.09 3.77
N HIS A 264 2.50 4.26 3.05
CA HIS A 264 3.84 3.86 3.51
C HIS A 264 3.92 2.36 3.84
N VAL A 265 3.87 1.54 2.80
CA VAL A 265 3.97 0.08 2.91
C VAL A 265 5.18 -0.39 2.13
N GLN A 266 6.03 -1.19 2.78
CA GLN A 266 7.17 -1.84 2.15
C GLN A 266 6.95 -3.35 2.12
N ILE A 267 7.08 -3.94 0.94
CA ILE A 267 7.23 -5.38 0.75
C ILE A 267 8.67 -5.68 0.36
N HIS A 268 9.30 -6.62 1.05
CA HIS A 268 10.67 -7.03 0.78
C HIS A 268 10.76 -8.54 0.58
N ASN A 269 11.26 -8.95 -0.59
CA ASN A 269 11.51 -10.33 -0.99
C ASN A 269 10.32 -11.27 -0.75
N SER A 270 9.19 -10.97 -1.39
CA SER A 270 8.16 -11.98 -1.58
C SER A 270 8.66 -13.01 -2.60
N SER A 271 8.49 -14.32 -2.38
CA SER A 271 8.78 -15.34 -3.41
C SER A 271 7.68 -15.50 -4.45
N ASP A 272 6.65 -14.69 -4.34
CA ASP A 272 5.60 -14.48 -5.33
C ASP A 272 5.42 -12.95 -5.46
N ASP A 273 4.19 -12.47 -5.60
CA ASP A 273 3.91 -11.04 -5.73
C ASP A 273 4.25 -10.23 -4.49
N GLY A 274 4.67 -8.99 -4.72
CA GLY A 274 4.81 -7.99 -3.69
C GLY A 274 3.45 -7.60 -3.10
N ILE A 275 2.60 -7.02 -3.93
CA ILE A 275 1.21 -6.67 -3.59
C ILE A 275 0.33 -7.16 -4.72
N GLU A 276 -0.71 -7.90 -4.40
CA GLU A 276 -1.70 -8.36 -5.35
C GLU A 276 -3.09 -7.89 -4.94
N VAL A 277 -3.85 -7.36 -5.90
CA VAL A 277 -5.15 -6.74 -5.67
C VAL A 277 -6.22 -7.45 -6.46
N PHE A 278 -7.06 -8.22 -5.77
CA PHE A 278 -8.23 -8.85 -6.38
C PHE A 278 -9.47 -7.96 -6.22
N GLY A 279 -9.69 -7.08 -7.20
CA GLY A 279 -10.86 -6.20 -7.26
C GLY A 279 -10.89 -5.16 -6.13
N GLY A 280 -12.07 -4.63 -5.82
CA GLY A 280 -12.23 -3.63 -4.78
C GLY A 280 -11.89 -2.20 -5.19
N ARG A 281 -11.79 -1.31 -4.19
CA ARG A 281 -11.71 0.17 -4.33
C ARG A 281 -10.61 0.79 -3.46
N ALA A 282 -9.67 -0.01 -2.97
CA ALA A 282 -8.58 0.47 -2.12
C ALA A 282 -7.71 1.49 -2.88
N ASN A 283 -7.35 2.58 -2.20
CA ASN A 283 -6.36 3.53 -2.70
C ASN A 283 -5.06 3.36 -1.91
N MET A 284 -3.93 3.47 -2.59
CA MET A 284 -2.63 3.20 -2.00
C MET A 284 -1.64 4.32 -2.28
N ARG A 285 -0.82 4.69 -1.28
CA ARG A 285 0.23 5.70 -1.45
C ARG A 285 1.53 5.31 -0.77
N TYR A 286 2.66 5.76 -1.32
CA TYR A 286 3.99 5.56 -0.74
C TYR A 286 4.30 4.07 -0.59
N LEU A 287 4.40 3.39 -1.72
CA LEU A 287 4.68 1.97 -1.79
C LEU A 287 6.14 1.73 -2.13
N ILE A 288 6.75 0.78 -1.44
CA ILE A 288 8.09 0.28 -1.75
C ILE A 288 7.99 -1.22 -1.93
N VAL A 289 8.29 -1.74 -3.11
CA VAL A 289 8.39 -3.17 -3.35
C VAL A 289 9.81 -3.47 -3.80
N THR A 290 10.48 -4.36 -3.07
CA THR A 290 11.86 -4.73 -3.36
C THR A 290 12.00 -6.23 -3.43
N GLY A 291 12.56 -6.74 -4.53
CA GLY A 291 12.94 -8.13 -4.65
C GLY A 291 11.79 -9.13 -4.70
N ALA A 292 10.57 -8.73 -5.06
CA ALA A 292 9.52 -9.68 -5.42
C ALA A 292 10.03 -10.62 -6.54
N ASP A 293 9.73 -11.91 -6.39
CA ASP A 293 10.17 -12.94 -7.33
C ASP A 293 9.27 -12.98 -8.57
N ASP A 294 7.96 -12.84 -8.38
CA ASP A 294 7.03 -12.65 -9.49
C ASP A 294 6.76 -11.15 -9.72
N ASP A 295 5.52 -10.68 -9.59
CA ASP A 295 5.17 -9.29 -9.83
C ASP A 295 5.45 -8.39 -8.64
N SER A 296 5.88 -7.15 -8.90
CA SER A 296 5.98 -6.19 -7.78
C SER A 296 4.60 -5.67 -7.36
N LEU A 297 3.74 -5.41 -8.34
CA LEU A 297 2.34 -5.04 -8.16
C LEU A 297 1.50 -5.80 -9.19
N ASP A 298 0.54 -6.59 -8.73
CA ASP A 298 -0.49 -7.18 -9.58
C ASP A 298 -1.87 -6.63 -9.20
N THR A 299 -2.70 -6.39 -10.21
CA THR A 299 -4.08 -5.96 -10.06
C THR A 299 -4.97 -6.75 -10.98
N ASP A 300 -6.11 -7.16 -10.44
CA ASP A 300 -6.91 -8.18 -11.09
C ASP A 300 -8.40 -8.01 -10.75
N VAL A 301 -9.24 -8.72 -11.50
CA VAL A 301 -10.69 -8.94 -11.23
C VAL A 301 -11.50 -7.69 -10.81
N GLY A 302 -11.35 -6.62 -11.59
CA GLY A 302 -12.24 -5.45 -11.54
C GLY A 302 -11.80 -4.38 -10.54
N TYR A 303 -10.50 -4.30 -10.27
CA TYR A 303 -9.93 -3.28 -9.41
C TYR A 303 -10.16 -1.88 -9.98
N GLN A 304 -10.65 -0.97 -9.13
CA GLN A 304 -10.83 0.44 -9.48
C GLN A 304 -10.33 1.31 -8.33
N GLY A 305 -9.10 1.82 -8.44
CA GLY A 305 -8.49 2.63 -7.40
C GLY A 305 -7.37 3.55 -7.89
N PHE A 306 -6.80 4.29 -6.94
CA PHE A 306 -5.70 5.21 -7.15
C PHE A 306 -4.43 4.73 -6.45
N ILE A 307 -3.31 4.78 -7.16
CA ILE A 307 -1.98 4.46 -6.65
C ILE A 307 -1.06 5.68 -6.89
N GLN A 308 -0.33 6.13 -5.87
CA GLN A 308 0.63 7.23 -6.04
C GLN A 308 1.91 7.05 -5.21
N PHE A 309 3.06 7.43 -5.77
CA PHE A 309 4.40 7.26 -5.16
C PHE A 309 4.76 5.80 -4.96
N VAL A 310 5.35 5.19 -6.00
CA VAL A 310 5.71 3.77 -6.00
C VAL A 310 7.16 3.59 -6.40
N ILE A 311 7.97 3.00 -5.52
CA ILE A 311 9.28 2.46 -5.88
C ILE A 311 9.11 0.95 -5.99
N ALA A 312 9.31 0.39 -7.18
CA ALA A 312 9.34 -1.05 -7.38
C ALA A 312 10.68 -1.44 -8.02
N ALA A 313 11.46 -2.26 -7.32
CA ALA A 313 12.77 -2.72 -7.77
C ALA A 313 12.87 -4.23 -7.62
N GLN A 314 12.84 -4.95 -8.73
CA GLN A 314 12.93 -6.40 -8.74
C GLN A 314 14.32 -6.92 -8.36
N LYS A 315 14.40 -8.20 -8.02
CA LYS A 315 15.66 -8.82 -7.58
C LYS A 315 16.72 -8.77 -8.69
N PRO A 316 18.00 -8.53 -8.38
CA PRO A 316 19.09 -8.76 -9.32
C PRO A 316 19.01 -10.19 -9.84
N THR A 317 19.15 -10.37 -11.17
CA THR A 317 19.15 -11.69 -11.82
C THR A 317 17.90 -12.52 -11.52
N ASN A 318 16.72 -11.98 -11.82
CA ASN A 318 15.50 -12.76 -11.77
C ASN A 318 15.41 -13.73 -12.96
N THR A 319 15.15 -15.01 -12.67
CA THR A 319 15.04 -16.09 -13.66
C THR A 319 13.61 -16.58 -13.86
N GLN A 320 12.64 -16.05 -13.11
CA GLN A 320 11.23 -16.32 -13.34
C GLN A 320 10.83 -15.89 -14.75
N THR A 321 9.96 -16.67 -15.39
CA THR A 321 9.61 -16.49 -16.80
C THR A 321 8.29 -15.75 -17.00
N ASP A 322 7.56 -15.45 -15.92
CA ASP A 322 6.32 -14.67 -15.97
C ASP A 322 6.33 -13.49 -14.99
N ASN A 323 7.51 -12.97 -14.65
CA ASN A 323 7.64 -11.87 -13.69
C ASN A 323 7.66 -10.50 -14.37
N TYR A 324 6.83 -9.56 -13.94
CA TYR A 324 6.80 -8.16 -14.38
C TYR A 324 6.99 -7.23 -13.18
N VAL A 325 7.27 -5.95 -13.41
CA VAL A 325 7.18 -4.98 -12.31
C VAL A 325 5.72 -4.71 -11.98
N MET A 326 4.88 -4.61 -13.02
CA MET A 326 3.45 -4.51 -12.85
C MET A 326 2.73 -5.44 -13.83
N GLU A 327 1.89 -6.31 -13.28
CA GLU A 327 0.89 -7.08 -14.02
C GLU A 327 -0.50 -6.50 -13.77
N ILE A 328 -1.35 -6.61 -14.79
CA ILE A 328 -2.72 -6.15 -14.81
C ILE A 328 -3.53 -7.15 -15.64
N ASP A 329 -4.51 -7.82 -15.02
CA ASP A 329 -5.35 -8.84 -15.65
C ASP A 329 -6.85 -8.75 -15.24
N SER A 330 -7.66 -9.69 -15.72
CA SER A 330 -9.08 -9.88 -15.39
C SER A 330 -9.49 -11.37 -15.33
N ASN A 331 -8.53 -12.27 -15.12
CA ASN A 331 -8.72 -13.73 -15.08
C ASN A 331 -9.59 -14.31 -16.22
N GLY A 332 -9.35 -13.86 -17.46
CA GLY A 332 -9.98 -14.39 -18.69
C GLY A 332 -11.47 -14.07 -18.89
N SER A 333 -12.02 -13.11 -18.14
CA SER A 333 -13.37 -12.57 -18.36
C SER A 333 -13.32 -11.06 -18.57
N GLU A 334 -12.85 -10.64 -19.74
CA GLU A 334 -12.43 -9.26 -20.03
C GLU A 334 -13.59 -8.25 -20.02
N ASP A 335 -14.82 -8.73 -20.21
CA ASP A 335 -16.04 -7.91 -20.18
C ASP A 335 -16.84 -8.08 -18.88
N ALA A 336 -16.30 -8.77 -17.87
CA ALA A 336 -16.94 -8.90 -16.57
C ALA A 336 -17.01 -7.52 -15.88
N LEU A 337 -18.19 -7.20 -15.36
CA LEU A 337 -18.44 -5.94 -14.66
C LEU A 337 -18.35 -6.13 -13.14
N PRO A 338 -17.83 -5.15 -12.38
CA PRO A 338 -17.24 -3.89 -12.85
C PRO A 338 -15.90 -4.12 -13.56
N ARG A 339 -15.67 -3.43 -14.69
CA ARG A 339 -14.38 -3.54 -15.41
C ARG A 339 -13.23 -2.96 -14.60
N GLN A 340 -12.05 -3.49 -14.86
CA GLN A 340 -10.82 -3.00 -14.24
C GLN A 340 -10.39 -1.66 -14.82
N PHE A 341 -10.25 -0.67 -13.95
CA PHE A 341 -9.86 0.70 -14.32
C PHE A 341 -9.10 1.37 -13.17
N GLY A 342 -7.78 1.20 -13.18
CA GLY A 342 -6.88 1.81 -12.20
C GLY A 342 -6.18 3.06 -12.71
N ARG A 343 -5.75 3.92 -11.79
CA ARG A 343 -4.87 5.05 -12.10
C ARG A 343 -3.65 5.04 -11.20
N ILE A 344 -2.46 5.03 -11.80
CA ILE A 344 -1.18 5.08 -11.11
C ILE A 344 -0.41 6.35 -11.48
N SER A 345 0.18 7.00 -10.47
CA SER A 345 0.97 8.22 -10.67
C SER A 345 2.28 8.23 -9.87
N ASN A 346 3.32 8.91 -10.39
CA ASN A 346 4.60 9.08 -9.71
C ASN A 346 5.20 7.73 -9.29
N PHE A 347 5.57 6.92 -10.28
CA PHE A 347 6.15 5.60 -10.08
C PHE A 347 7.53 5.50 -10.71
N THR A 348 8.43 4.75 -10.08
CA THR A 348 9.74 4.37 -10.62
C THR A 348 9.86 2.86 -10.57
N PHE A 349 9.84 2.24 -11.75
CA PHE A 349 9.89 0.79 -11.94
C PHE A 349 11.25 0.38 -12.47
N ILE A 350 11.92 -0.49 -11.71
CA ILE A 350 13.24 -1.03 -12.03
C ILE A 350 13.09 -2.54 -12.25
N HIS A 351 12.94 -2.89 -13.52
CA HIS A 351 12.91 -4.27 -13.98
C HIS A 351 14.32 -4.77 -14.24
N THR A 352 14.59 -6.01 -13.87
CA THR A 352 15.92 -6.62 -13.93
C THR A 352 15.95 -7.96 -14.66
N SER A 353 14.78 -8.56 -14.93
CA SER A 353 14.66 -9.85 -15.60
C SER A 353 14.91 -9.71 -17.09
N THR A 354 15.55 -10.72 -17.68
CA THR A 354 15.60 -10.91 -19.14
C THR A 354 14.83 -12.15 -19.58
N ALA A 355 14.18 -12.83 -18.64
CA ALA A 355 13.43 -14.06 -18.88
C ALA A 355 11.96 -13.79 -19.26
N THR A 356 11.43 -12.61 -18.92
CA THR A 356 10.16 -12.08 -19.44
C THR A 356 10.38 -11.12 -20.61
N ASN A 357 9.30 -10.72 -21.30
CA ASN A 357 9.38 -9.84 -22.46
C ASN A 357 9.23 -8.34 -22.18
N ALA A 358 8.73 -7.94 -21.01
CA ALA A 358 8.52 -6.53 -20.67
C ALA A 358 8.54 -6.25 -19.16
N ALA A 359 8.61 -4.97 -18.77
CA ALA A 359 8.47 -4.55 -17.37
C ALA A 359 7.03 -4.34 -16.91
N ILE A 360 6.12 -3.97 -17.81
CA ILE A 360 4.69 -3.82 -17.53
C ILE A 360 3.94 -4.76 -18.47
N ARG A 361 3.11 -5.63 -17.91
CA ARG A 361 2.12 -6.40 -18.67
C ARG A 361 0.74 -5.85 -18.39
N LEU A 362 0.01 -5.59 -19.48
CA LEU A 362 -1.34 -5.06 -19.40
C LEU A 362 -2.24 -5.92 -20.28
N ARG A 363 -3.10 -6.73 -19.65
CA ARG A 363 -4.02 -7.66 -20.29
C ARG A 363 -5.43 -7.57 -19.66
N GLY A 364 -6.27 -8.57 -19.91
CA GLY A 364 -7.59 -8.68 -19.27
C GLY A 364 -8.61 -7.61 -19.67
N GLY A 365 -8.40 -6.84 -20.74
CA GLY A 365 -9.28 -5.71 -21.02
C GLY A 365 -9.21 -4.62 -19.94
N ALA A 366 -8.09 -4.44 -19.25
CA ALA A 366 -7.99 -3.40 -18.22
C ALA A 366 -7.74 -2.01 -18.82
N ASP A 367 -8.40 -0.98 -18.27
CA ASP A 367 -8.36 0.38 -18.82
C ASP A 367 -7.38 1.30 -18.06
N PHE A 368 -6.13 0.89 -17.83
CA PHE A 368 -5.24 1.63 -16.92
C PHE A 368 -4.77 3.00 -17.42
N THR A 369 -4.66 3.95 -16.48
CA THR A 369 -4.00 5.25 -16.71
C THR A 369 -2.69 5.35 -15.92
N PHE A 370 -1.59 5.61 -16.61
CA PHE A 370 -0.25 5.80 -16.05
C PHE A 370 0.20 7.25 -16.21
N VAL A 371 0.59 7.91 -15.13
CA VAL A 371 1.11 9.29 -15.21
C VAL A 371 2.37 9.51 -14.40
N ASN A 372 3.24 10.43 -14.85
CA ASN A 372 4.46 10.81 -14.14
C ASN A 372 5.36 9.61 -13.81
N GLY A 373 5.54 8.70 -14.76
CA GLY A 373 6.20 7.41 -14.54
C GLY A 373 7.60 7.32 -15.11
N ILE A 374 8.44 6.50 -14.50
CA ILE A 374 9.74 6.08 -15.04
C ILE A 374 9.78 4.56 -15.03
N VAL A 375 10.14 3.97 -16.17
CA VAL A 375 10.33 2.52 -16.30
C VAL A 375 11.72 2.28 -16.87
N VAL A 376 12.51 1.47 -16.16
CA VAL A 376 13.84 1.02 -16.59
C VAL A 376 13.81 -0.49 -16.72
N SER A 377 14.23 -1.00 -17.87
CA SER A 377 14.21 -2.44 -18.15
C SER A 377 15.33 -2.87 -19.12
N PRO A 378 15.95 -4.04 -18.92
CA PRO A 378 16.79 -4.66 -19.95
C PRO A 378 15.98 -5.24 -21.13
N THR A 379 14.65 -5.30 -21.04
CA THR A 379 13.73 -5.78 -22.08
C THR A 379 12.78 -4.65 -22.51
N ALA A 380 11.57 -4.96 -22.99
CA ALA A 380 10.60 -3.92 -23.31
C ALA A 380 10.07 -3.22 -22.04
N CYS A 381 9.59 -1.99 -22.17
CA CYS A 381 8.88 -1.32 -21.07
C CYS A 381 7.43 -1.82 -20.94
N LEU A 382 6.74 -2.05 -22.06
CA LEU A 382 5.32 -2.38 -22.08
C LEU A 382 5.01 -3.55 -23.02
N ASN A 383 4.19 -4.48 -22.54
CA ASN A 383 3.54 -5.52 -23.33
C ASN A 383 2.04 -5.43 -23.07
N THR A 384 1.32 -4.81 -23.99
CA THR A 384 -0.14 -4.81 -23.97
C THR A 384 -0.66 -6.03 -24.72
N VAL A 385 -1.53 -6.80 -24.08
CA VAL A 385 -2.13 -8.01 -24.64
C VAL A 385 -3.64 -7.82 -24.69
N ALA A 386 -4.25 -8.24 -25.79
CA ALA A 386 -5.69 -8.22 -25.97
C ALA A 386 -6.18 -9.57 -26.46
N SER A 387 -7.45 -9.85 -26.21
CA SER A 387 -8.18 -11.04 -26.61
C SER A 387 -9.45 -10.61 -27.39
N ASN A 388 -10.54 -11.38 -27.30
CA ASN A 388 -11.79 -11.22 -28.06
C ASN A 388 -11.65 -11.40 -29.58
N SER A 389 -11.27 -10.37 -30.33
CA SER A 389 -11.06 -10.48 -31.78
C SER A 389 -10.16 -9.36 -32.32
N ALA A 390 -9.56 -9.56 -33.50
CA ALA A 390 -8.74 -8.52 -34.13
C ALA A 390 -9.51 -7.23 -34.48
N THR A 391 -10.84 -7.32 -34.62
CA THR A 391 -11.74 -6.19 -34.87
C THR A 391 -12.29 -5.54 -33.61
N ASP A 392 -12.20 -6.23 -32.47
CA ASP A 392 -12.63 -5.77 -31.15
C ASP A 392 -11.64 -6.24 -30.07
N PRO A 393 -10.41 -5.72 -30.07
CA PRO A 393 -9.37 -6.12 -29.12
C PRO A 393 -9.70 -5.61 -27.71
N SER A 394 -9.99 -6.52 -26.78
CA SER A 394 -10.53 -6.24 -25.43
C SER A 394 -9.84 -5.10 -24.65
N THR A 395 -8.51 -5.00 -24.77
CA THR A 395 -7.66 -4.06 -24.03
C THR A 395 -7.41 -2.73 -24.73
N ILE A 396 -7.55 -2.66 -26.06
CA ILE A 396 -7.21 -1.43 -26.83
C ILE A 396 -8.36 -0.94 -27.72
N ARG A 397 -9.58 -1.44 -27.48
CA ARG A 397 -10.77 -0.98 -28.18
C ARG A 397 -11.20 0.40 -27.70
N ALA A 398 -12.15 0.99 -28.41
CA ALA A 398 -12.69 2.30 -28.06
C ALA A 398 -13.62 2.21 -26.84
N ALA A 399 -13.69 3.31 -26.09
CA ALA A 399 -14.55 3.42 -24.91
C ALA A 399 -16.01 3.01 -25.23
N ASN A 400 -16.59 2.24 -24.32
CA ASN A 400 -17.95 1.73 -24.43
C ASN A 400 -18.62 1.72 -23.06
N THR A 401 -19.56 2.66 -22.87
CA THR A 401 -20.28 2.82 -21.60
C THR A 401 -21.10 1.61 -21.19
N ALA A 402 -21.56 0.78 -22.15
CA ALA A 402 -22.33 -0.42 -21.84
C ALA A 402 -21.46 -1.54 -21.22
N LEU A 403 -20.14 -1.46 -21.44
CA LEU A 403 -19.15 -2.39 -20.92
C LEU A 403 -18.32 -1.77 -19.79
N GLU A 404 -18.64 -0.56 -19.33
CA GLU A 404 -17.81 0.24 -18.41
C GLU A 404 -16.39 0.53 -18.91
N ASP A 405 -16.16 0.37 -20.21
CA ASP A 405 -14.87 0.52 -20.88
C ASP A 405 -14.47 1.99 -21.04
N GLN A 406 -13.27 2.35 -20.58
CA GLN A 406 -12.74 3.72 -20.65
C GLN A 406 -11.86 4.00 -21.88
N GLY A 407 -11.71 3.02 -22.77
CA GLY A 407 -10.88 3.05 -23.97
C GLY A 407 -9.46 2.54 -23.74
N PRO A 408 -8.57 2.75 -24.72
CA PRO A 408 -7.20 2.23 -24.64
C PRO A 408 -6.43 2.80 -23.45
N PRO A 409 -5.38 2.08 -22.95
CA PRO A 409 -4.54 2.56 -21.88
C PRO A 409 -3.96 3.95 -22.13
N VAL A 410 -3.95 4.78 -21.08
CA VAL A 410 -3.55 6.18 -21.17
C VAL A 410 -2.22 6.41 -20.48
N PHE A 411 -1.29 7.10 -21.15
CA PHE A 411 0.02 7.46 -20.60
C PHE A 411 0.20 8.98 -20.63
N ASN A 412 0.66 9.62 -19.56
CA ASN A 412 1.08 11.02 -19.60
C ASN A 412 2.35 11.27 -18.78
N SER A 413 3.34 11.92 -19.39
CA SER A 413 4.64 12.17 -18.75
C SER A 413 5.31 10.89 -18.24
N VAL A 414 5.28 9.84 -19.05
CA VAL A 414 5.93 8.55 -18.78
C VAL A 414 7.21 8.42 -19.59
N SER A 415 8.31 8.07 -18.92
CA SER A 415 9.64 7.92 -19.50
C SER A 415 10.07 6.46 -19.51
N PHE A 416 10.24 5.90 -20.70
CA PHE A 416 10.67 4.53 -20.94
C PHE A 416 12.16 4.48 -21.25
N ALA A 417 12.96 3.99 -20.31
CA ALA A 417 14.39 3.74 -20.46
C ALA A 417 14.65 2.23 -20.56
N CYS A 418 14.21 1.65 -21.68
CA CYS A 418 14.16 0.21 -21.91
C CYS A 418 14.94 -0.19 -23.17
N ALA A 419 15.28 -1.47 -23.32
CA ALA A 419 15.95 -1.97 -24.53
C ALA A 419 15.05 -1.84 -25.78
N SER A 420 13.74 -1.96 -25.58
CA SER A 420 12.70 -1.54 -26.52
C SER A 420 11.55 -0.86 -25.78
N SER A 421 10.75 -0.04 -26.47
CA SER A 421 9.57 0.56 -25.85
C SER A 421 8.46 -0.47 -25.60
N PHE A 422 8.25 -1.36 -26.58
CA PHE A 422 7.09 -2.24 -26.66
C PHE A 422 7.50 -3.67 -27.03
N ALA A 423 6.74 -4.65 -26.56
CA ALA A 423 6.79 -6.05 -26.97
C ALA A 423 5.42 -6.50 -27.49
N GLU A 424 5.40 -7.44 -28.43
CA GLU A 424 4.17 -8.00 -28.99
C GLU A 424 3.96 -9.41 -28.43
N THR A 425 2.72 -9.68 -28.01
CA THR A 425 2.27 -11.01 -27.61
C THR A 425 0.99 -11.35 -28.35
N THR A 426 0.90 -12.56 -28.88
CA THR A 426 -0.32 -13.07 -29.51
C THR A 426 -1.11 -13.90 -28.51
N GLN A 427 -2.32 -13.46 -28.17
CA GLN A 427 -3.25 -14.20 -27.32
C GLN A 427 -4.53 -14.46 -28.10
N THR A 428 -5.00 -15.72 -28.14
CA THR A 428 -6.23 -16.11 -28.84
C THR A 428 -6.31 -15.64 -30.31
N GLY A 429 -5.15 -15.54 -30.99
CA GLY A 429 -5.07 -15.09 -32.39
C GLY A 429 -5.14 -13.57 -32.58
N VAL A 430 -5.15 -12.79 -31.49
CA VAL A 430 -5.07 -11.33 -31.50
C VAL A 430 -3.67 -10.90 -31.07
N THR A 431 -3.06 -10.01 -31.84
CA THR A 431 -1.76 -9.40 -31.53
C THR A 431 -1.95 -7.89 -31.46
N VAL A 432 -1.61 -7.29 -30.31
CA VAL A 432 -1.50 -5.84 -30.21
C VAL A 432 -0.12 -5.46 -30.73
N THR A 433 -0.07 -4.88 -31.93
CA THR A 433 1.18 -4.53 -32.59
C THR A 433 1.90 -3.39 -31.86
N ASN A 434 3.22 -3.32 -32.01
CA ASN A 434 4.04 -2.21 -31.52
C ASN A 434 3.56 -0.85 -32.05
N ALA A 435 3.00 -0.81 -33.27
CA ALA A 435 2.42 0.40 -33.84
C ALA A 435 1.14 0.84 -33.10
N GLN A 436 0.27 -0.10 -32.71
CA GLN A 436 -0.92 0.19 -31.90
C GLN A 436 -0.52 0.64 -30.49
N GLN A 437 0.49 0.00 -29.88
CA GLN A 437 1.02 0.42 -28.59
C GLN A 437 1.61 1.83 -28.62
N ALA A 438 2.41 2.10 -29.65
CA ALA A 438 2.94 3.44 -29.89
C ALA A 438 1.83 4.47 -30.12
N ALA A 439 0.70 4.11 -30.74
CA ALA A 439 -0.39 5.03 -31.00
C ALA A 439 -1.04 5.55 -29.70
N PHE A 440 -1.46 4.66 -28.78
CA PHE A 440 -2.06 5.12 -27.52
C PHE A 440 -1.01 5.74 -26.58
N PHE A 441 0.24 5.25 -26.59
CA PHE A 441 1.30 5.86 -25.80
C PHE A 441 1.60 7.30 -26.26
N ASN A 442 1.66 7.55 -27.57
CA ASN A 442 1.92 8.89 -28.11
C ASN A 442 0.68 9.79 -28.16
N ALA A 443 -0.53 9.26 -27.94
CA ALA A 443 -1.75 10.06 -27.84
C ALA A 443 -1.76 10.94 -26.59
N GLY A 444 -1.07 10.51 -25.54
CA GLY A 444 -0.88 11.31 -24.33
C GLY A 444 0.23 12.36 -24.43
N SER A 445 0.33 13.19 -23.41
CA SER A 445 1.28 14.31 -23.35
C SER A 445 2.63 13.90 -22.75
N ASN A 446 3.71 14.50 -23.23
CA ASN A 446 5.06 14.47 -22.61
C ASN A 446 5.68 13.07 -22.43
N ASN A 447 5.17 12.05 -23.10
CA ASN A 447 5.75 10.71 -23.03
C ASN A 447 7.08 10.64 -23.79
N LEU A 448 7.96 9.73 -23.37
CA LEU A 448 9.24 9.46 -24.02
C LEU A 448 9.44 7.95 -24.12
N ALA A 449 9.26 7.40 -25.32
CA ALA A 449 9.27 5.95 -25.55
C ALA A 449 10.66 5.32 -25.45
N MET A 450 11.72 6.10 -25.66
CA MET A 450 13.12 5.68 -25.57
C MET A 450 13.93 6.79 -24.91
N ALA A 451 14.24 6.60 -23.63
CA ALA A 451 15.00 7.50 -22.79
C ALA A 451 16.33 6.88 -22.39
N THR A 452 17.31 7.71 -22.07
CA THR A 452 18.49 7.29 -21.31
C THR A 452 18.24 7.64 -19.85
N SER A 453 18.15 6.64 -18.97
CA SER A 453 17.98 6.90 -17.54
C SER A 453 19.25 7.49 -16.93
N THR A 454 19.08 8.48 -16.06
CA THR A 454 20.16 9.03 -15.21
C THR A 454 19.87 8.88 -13.72
N LEU A 455 18.95 7.98 -13.36
CA LEU A 455 18.56 7.74 -11.98
C LEU A 455 19.79 7.55 -11.07
N ALA A 456 19.78 8.25 -9.95
CA ALA A 456 20.72 8.05 -8.85
C ALA A 456 20.13 7.03 -7.87
N SER A 457 20.99 6.18 -7.29
CA SER A 457 20.59 5.17 -6.29
C SER A 457 19.39 4.31 -6.75
N LEU A 458 19.32 3.99 -8.04
CA LEU A 458 18.25 3.25 -8.73
C LEU A 458 16.93 3.99 -8.93
N TYR A 459 16.45 4.80 -7.99
CA TYR A 459 15.07 5.32 -8.04
C TYR A 459 14.93 6.83 -7.86
N VAL A 460 16.01 7.56 -7.56
CA VAL A 460 16.01 9.02 -7.40
C VAL A 460 16.26 9.67 -8.75
N ASN A 461 15.44 10.64 -9.15
CA ASN A 461 15.63 11.34 -10.42
C ASN A 461 17.04 11.92 -10.58
N GLY A 462 17.64 11.66 -11.74
CA GLY A 462 18.81 12.37 -12.23
C GLY A 462 18.43 13.49 -13.19
N ALA A 463 19.44 14.03 -13.87
CA ALA A 463 19.27 15.19 -14.75
C ALA A 463 18.23 14.97 -15.86
N ASN A 464 18.18 13.78 -16.47
CA ASN A 464 17.26 13.47 -17.56
C ASN A 464 15.82 13.37 -17.06
N GLU A 465 15.60 12.73 -15.92
CA GLU A 465 14.27 12.58 -15.31
C GLU A 465 13.76 13.93 -14.80
N THR A 466 14.60 14.71 -14.13
CA THR A 466 14.26 16.05 -13.63
C THR A 466 13.89 17.03 -14.74
N ALA A 467 14.46 16.87 -15.94
CA ALA A 467 14.14 17.72 -17.08
C ALA A 467 12.77 17.42 -17.72
N ARG A 468 12.09 16.34 -17.32
CA ARG A 468 10.79 15.96 -17.89
C ARG A 468 9.66 16.79 -17.29
N PRO A 469 8.77 17.37 -18.12
CA PRO A 469 7.57 18.02 -17.62
C PRO A 469 6.63 16.97 -17.01
N ALA A 470 6.05 17.30 -15.86
CA ALA A 470 5.06 16.45 -15.19
C ALA A 470 3.63 16.80 -15.61
N PHE A 471 2.78 15.78 -15.61
CA PHE A 471 1.33 15.89 -15.75
C PHE A 471 0.69 16.19 -14.39
N ASN A 472 -0.38 17.00 -14.37
CA ASN A 472 -1.11 17.28 -13.13
C ASN A 472 -2.01 16.09 -12.75
N ALA A 473 -1.47 15.11 -12.01
CA ALA A 473 -2.23 13.92 -11.59
C ALA A 473 -3.51 14.24 -10.80
N ALA A 474 -3.58 15.39 -10.12
CA ALA A 474 -4.77 15.78 -9.36
C ALA A 474 -6.00 16.01 -10.25
N SER A 475 -5.83 16.27 -11.55
CA SER A 475 -6.95 16.40 -12.49
C SER A 475 -7.64 15.07 -12.83
N LEU A 476 -7.05 13.94 -12.43
CA LEU A 476 -7.61 12.60 -12.63
C LEU A 476 -8.49 12.15 -11.45
N ASN A 477 -8.53 12.91 -10.37
CA ASN A 477 -9.43 12.66 -9.25
C ASN A 477 -10.89 12.85 -9.70
N PRO A 478 -11.80 11.96 -9.29
CA PRO A 478 -13.23 12.19 -9.37
C PRO A 478 -13.62 13.51 -8.69
N THR A 479 -14.64 14.16 -9.21
CA THR A 479 -15.17 15.42 -8.64
C THR A 479 -15.42 15.29 -7.14
N GLY A 480 -14.86 16.22 -6.37
CA GLY A 480 -15.01 16.24 -4.90
C GLY A 480 -14.02 15.36 -4.13
N THR A 481 -13.11 14.67 -4.82
CA THR A 481 -12.04 13.87 -4.20
C THR A 481 -10.67 14.52 -4.45
N SER A 482 -9.67 14.14 -3.65
CA SER A 482 -8.33 14.74 -3.69
C SER A 482 -7.23 13.73 -3.35
N PHE A 483 -7.40 12.48 -3.78
CA PHE A 483 -6.38 11.46 -3.54
C PHE A 483 -5.11 11.81 -4.30
N LEU A 484 -5.11 11.75 -5.63
CA LEU A 484 -3.92 12.07 -6.41
C LEU A 484 -3.49 13.53 -6.18
N VAL A 485 -2.25 13.76 -5.76
CA VAL A 485 -1.70 15.10 -5.54
C VAL A 485 -0.90 15.58 -6.75
N THR A 486 -0.83 16.89 -6.93
CA THR A 486 -0.01 17.51 -7.97
C THR A 486 1.47 17.40 -7.61
N THR A 487 2.29 16.97 -8.58
CA THR A 487 3.75 17.00 -8.52
C THR A 487 4.28 17.78 -9.73
N ASN A 488 5.48 18.34 -9.59
CA ASN A 488 6.19 19.04 -10.67
C ASN A 488 7.34 18.20 -11.24
N TYR A 489 7.31 16.88 -11.00
CA TYR A 489 8.33 15.92 -11.43
C TYR A 489 7.68 14.59 -11.81
N ILE A 490 8.35 13.83 -12.68
CA ILE A 490 8.03 12.42 -12.96
C ILE A 490 8.80 11.50 -12.00
N GLY A 491 8.42 10.24 -11.90
CA GLY A 491 9.06 9.30 -10.98
C GLY A 491 8.52 9.38 -9.56
N ALA A 492 8.93 8.42 -8.73
CA ALA A 492 8.52 8.31 -7.34
C ALA A 492 9.27 9.28 -6.40
N VAL A 493 10.50 9.67 -6.75
CA VAL A 493 11.39 10.45 -5.87
C VAL A 493 12.01 11.61 -6.65
N ARG A 494 11.69 12.85 -6.23
CA ARG A 494 12.03 14.06 -6.98
C ARG A 494 13.53 14.31 -7.12
N ASP A 495 14.25 14.17 -6.01
CA ASP A 495 15.67 14.47 -5.86
C ASP A 495 16.18 13.94 -4.51
N ALA A 496 17.46 14.20 -4.21
CA ALA A 496 18.10 13.77 -2.96
C ALA A 496 17.56 14.45 -1.68
N ASN A 497 16.73 15.49 -1.78
CA ASN A 497 16.08 16.13 -0.63
C ASN A 497 14.70 15.52 -0.32
N ASP A 498 14.17 14.69 -1.23
CA ASP A 498 12.98 13.91 -0.95
C ASP A 498 13.33 12.75 0.01
N GLY A 499 12.48 12.55 1.01
CA GLY A 499 12.74 11.74 2.18
C GLY A 499 11.58 10.84 2.60
N TRP A 500 10.47 10.82 1.86
CA TRP A 500 9.27 10.06 2.25
C TRP A 500 9.56 8.56 2.45
N PHE A 501 10.59 8.03 1.79
CA PHE A 501 11.00 6.63 1.85
C PHE A 501 11.98 6.30 2.98
N ARG A 502 12.47 7.28 3.74
CA ARG A 502 13.56 7.09 4.72
C ARG A 502 13.02 6.70 6.10
N SER A 503 13.89 6.12 6.92
CA SER A 503 13.65 5.83 8.35
C SER A 503 12.66 4.70 8.64
N TRP A 504 11.53 4.65 7.94
CA TRP A 504 10.50 3.63 8.14
C TRP A 504 10.67 2.42 7.23
N SER A 505 11.43 2.54 6.15
CA SER A 505 11.78 1.44 5.24
C SER A 505 13.04 0.72 5.71
N CYS A 506 13.37 -0.40 5.08
CA CYS A 506 14.60 -1.13 5.29
C CYS A 506 15.43 -1.27 4.01
N ASN A 507 16.75 -1.24 4.18
CA ASN A 507 17.78 -1.38 3.16
C ASN A 507 18.08 -2.85 2.85
N SER A 508 18.38 -3.14 1.59
CA SER A 508 18.93 -4.43 1.15
C SER A 508 19.83 -4.24 -0.07
N ASN A 509 20.50 -5.29 -0.53
CA ASN A 509 21.22 -5.27 -1.80
C ASN A 509 20.32 -5.01 -3.04
N ARG A 510 18.98 -4.98 -2.87
CA ARG A 510 18.00 -4.64 -3.92
C ARG A 510 17.86 -3.13 -4.08
N ALA A 511 17.77 -2.40 -2.97
CA ALA A 511 17.68 -0.95 -2.93
C ALA A 511 18.15 -0.39 -1.57
N GLN A 512 18.75 0.80 -1.61
CA GLN A 512 19.23 1.52 -0.43
C GLN A 512 18.39 2.80 -0.26
N PHE A 513 17.75 2.93 0.90
CA PHE A 513 16.86 4.01 1.33
C PHE A 513 17.52 4.99 2.30
N GLY A 514 18.85 4.94 2.41
CA GLY A 514 19.66 5.87 3.18
C GLY A 514 20.02 5.37 4.57
N ALA A 515 20.91 6.11 5.23
CA ALA A 515 21.53 5.69 6.50
C ALA A 515 20.57 5.68 7.71
N SER A 516 19.40 6.34 7.61
CA SER A 516 18.38 6.29 8.66
C SER A 516 17.50 5.04 8.59
N SER A 517 17.46 4.35 7.45
CA SER A 517 16.78 3.06 7.29
C SER A 517 17.70 1.93 7.79
N SER A 518 17.15 0.97 8.55
CA SER A 518 17.91 -0.21 8.99
C SER A 518 18.07 -1.22 7.85
N ALA A 519 18.97 -2.19 7.96
CA ALA A 519 18.94 -3.34 7.04
C ALA A 519 17.64 -4.15 7.21
N CYS A 520 17.13 -4.76 6.13
CA CYS A 520 15.97 -5.66 6.20
C CYS A 520 16.27 -6.95 6.99
N THR A 521 17.54 -7.33 7.07
CA THR A 521 18.01 -8.43 7.94
C THR A 521 18.11 -8.02 9.42
N ALA A 522 18.06 -6.72 9.72
CA ALA A 522 18.11 -6.21 11.09
C ALA A 522 16.71 -5.95 11.65
N LEU A 523 16.58 -6.10 12.97
CA LEU A 523 15.35 -5.86 13.71
C LEU A 523 15.54 -4.80 14.80
N PRO A 524 14.46 -4.11 15.21
CA PRO A 524 14.52 -3.11 16.27
C PRO A 524 14.93 -3.77 17.59
N THR A 525 15.98 -3.26 18.23
CA THR A 525 16.49 -3.83 19.50
C THR A 525 15.73 -3.36 20.74
N THR A 526 14.76 -2.45 20.60
CA THR A 526 14.00 -1.82 21.70
C THR A 526 12.55 -1.51 21.38
#